data_AF-A0A1B8RSY0-F1
#
_entry.id   AF-A0A1B8RSY0-F1
#
_cell.length_a   1.000
_cell.length_b   1.000
_cell.length_c   1.000
_cell.angle_alpha   90.00
_cell.angle_beta   90.00
_cell.angle_gamma   90.00
#
_symmetry.space_group_name_H-M   'P 1'
#
loop_
_entity.id
_entity.type
_entity.pdbx_description
1 polymer ?
#
loop_
_entity_poly.entity_id
_entity_poly.type
_entity_poly.pdbx_seq_one_letter_code
_entity_poly.pdbx_strand_id
1 'polypeptide(L)'
;MGSSLLKGCEIMNIQSKINKLLMALRLKGIYLRINTEQFPSDDMDRMITKYIVYETHPRQGQVFYSKLNILEYLVKLYKEVGGADG
;
A
#
# COMPACT_ATOMS: atom_id res chain seq x y z
N MET A 1 36.79 -7.32 11.22
CA MET A 1 36.07 -6.03 11.05
C MET A 1 34.94 -6.30 10.07
N GLY A 2 33.72 -6.61 10.50
CA GLY A 2 32.89 -5.77 11.36
C GLY A 2 31.92 -4.99 10.48
N SER A 3 30.87 -5.67 10.02
CA SER A 3 29.56 -5.13 9.58
C SER A 3 29.56 -3.89 8.66
N SER A 4 29.56 -4.11 7.35
CA SER A 4 28.96 -3.20 6.36
C SER A 4 27.44 -3.43 6.28
N LEU A 5 26.76 -3.28 7.41
CA LEU A 5 25.31 -3.11 7.48
C LEU A 5 25.08 -1.61 7.68
N LEU A 6 24.05 -1.07 7.02
CA LEU A 6 23.62 0.34 7.04
C LEU A 6 24.23 1.21 5.93
N LYS A 7 23.94 0.85 4.67
CA LYS A 7 23.74 1.83 3.59
C LYS A 7 22.81 1.29 2.50
N GLY A 8 21.68 0.74 2.93
CA GLY A 8 20.58 0.30 2.06
C GLY A 8 19.28 1.08 2.27
N CYS A 9 19.34 2.26 2.91
CA CYS A 9 18.16 2.98 3.39
C CYS A 9 17.58 4.01 2.39
N GLU A 10 18.23 4.24 1.26
CA GLU A 10 17.89 5.34 0.34
C GLU A 10 17.98 4.73 -1.07
N ILE A 11 16.94 4.21 -1.72
CA ILE A 11 15.61 4.73 -1.97
C ILE A 11 14.69 3.50 -2.01
N MET A 12 13.98 3.20 -0.92
CA MET A 12 12.94 2.17 -1.00
C MET A 12 11.80 2.73 -1.85
N ASN A 13 11.70 2.28 -3.09
CA ASN A 13 10.57 2.55 -3.98
C ASN A 13 9.28 2.27 -3.21
N ILE A 14 8.38 3.25 -3.10
CA ILE A 14 7.12 3.16 -2.35
C ILE A 14 6.34 1.89 -2.72
N GLN A 15 6.44 1.45 -3.97
CA GLN A 15 5.86 0.19 -4.44
C GLN A 15 6.37 -1.03 -3.68
N SER A 16 7.67 -1.08 -3.37
CA SER A 16 8.29 -2.17 -2.60
C SER A 16 7.77 -2.20 -1.16
N LYS A 17 7.58 -1.03 -0.53
CA LYS A 17 6.98 -0.94 0.82
C LYS A 17 5.54 -1.45 0.83
N ILE A 18 4.74 -1.01 -0.16
CA ILE A 18 3.36 -1.49 -0.36
C ILE A 18 3.35 -3.02 -0.50
N ASN A 19 4.20 -3.59 -1.36
CA ASN A 19 4.26 -5.03 -1.57
C ASN A 19 4.64 -5.81 -0.30
N LYS A 20 5.62 -5.31 0.49
CA LYS A 20 6.00 -5.92 1.77
C LYS A 20 4.83 -5.95 2.76
N LEU A 21 4.09 -4.84 2.88
CA LEU A 21 2.93 -4.76 3.76
C LEU A 21 1.79 -5.68 3.29
N LEU A 22 1.50 -5.73 1.99
CA LEU A 22 0.52 -6.68 1.44
C LEU A 22 0.88 -8.12 1.77
N MET A 23 2.16 -8.51 1.69
CA MET A 23 2.62 -9.83 2.11
C MET A 23 2.42 -10.06 3.61
N ALA A 24 2.81 -9.10 4.45
CA ALA A 24 2.66 -9.21 5.90
C ALA A 24 1.19 -9.34 6.34
N LEU A 25 0.30 -8.57 5.70
CA LEU A 25 -1.15 -8.65 5.90
C LEU A 25 -1.71 -10.00 5.44
N ARG A 26 -1.24 -10.52 4.31
CA ARG A 26 -1.61 -11.85 3.82
C ARG A 26 -1.23 -12.96 4.79
N LEU A 27 -0.06 -12.87 5.44
CA LEU A 27 0.36 -13.82 6.47
C LEU A 27 -0.56 -13.79 7.71
N LYS A 28 -1.22 -12.66 7.96
CA LYS A 28 -2.23 -12.50 9.03
C LYS A 28 -3.64 -12.91 8.59
N GLY A 29 -3.81 -13.48 7.40
CA GLY A 29 -5.11 -13.91 6.87
C GLY A 29 -5.91 -12.81 6.19
N ILE A 30 -5.32 -11.63 5.94
CA ILE A 30 -5.98 -10.49 5.32
C ILE A 30 -5.56 -10.39 3.87
N TYR A 31 -6.52 -10.56 2.95
CA TYR A 31 -6.25 -10.55 1.52
C TYR A 31 -6.74 -9.24 0.91
N LEU A 32 -5.79 -8.33 0.69
CA LEU A 32 -6.02 -7.06 0.02
C LEU A 32 -5.66 -7.17 -1.46
N ARG A 33 -6.52 -6.63 -2.33
CA ARG A 33 -6.24 -6.48 -3.75
C ARG A 33 -6.22 -5.01 -4.13
N ILE A 34 -5.13 -4.55 -4.74
CA ILE A 34 -5.02 -3.18 -5.25
C ILE A 34 -5.26 -3.20 -6.75
N ASN A 35 -6.30 -2.50 -7.21
CA ASN A 35 -6.51 -2.21 -8.62
C ASN A 35 -6.06 -0.79 -8.93
N THR A 36 -5.67 -0.53 -10.18
CA THR A 36 -5.33 0.82 -10.64
C THR A 36 -6.22 1.13 -11.83
N GLU A 37 -6.87 2.29 -11.82
CA GLU A 37 -7.74 2.74 -12.89
C GLU A 37 -7.40 4.19 -13.25
N GLN A 38 -7.41 4.51 -14.54
CA GLN A 38 -7.14 5.86 -15.05
C GLN A 38 -8.46 6.50 -15.45
N PHE A 39 -8.65 7.76 -15.07
CA PHE A 39 -9.84 8.55 -15.40
C PHE A 39 -9.41 9.93 -15.86
N PRO A 40 -10.16 10.52 -16.80
CA PRO A 40 -9.98 11.92 -17.14
C PRO A 40 -10.27 12.77 -15.90
N SER A 41 -9.44 13.80 -15.70
CA SER A 41 -9.73 14.88 -14.75
C SER A 41 -11.05 15.55 -15.13
N ASP A 42 -11.67 16.26 -14.18
CA ASP A 42 -12.93 16.99 -14.41
C ASP A 42 -12.83 17.94 -15.63
N ASP A 43 -11.69 18.61 -15.76
CA ASP A 43 -11.37 19.50 -16.89
C ASP A 43 -10.90 18.76 -18.17
N MET A 44 -10.89 17.42 -18.19
CA MET A 44 -10.34 16.54 -19.24
C MET A 44 -8.88 16.83 -19.68
N ASP A 45 -8.17 17.74 -19.01
CA ASP A 45 -6.80 18.16 -19.36
C ASP A 45 -5.76 17.05 -19.07
N ARG A 46 -6.02 16.19 -18.07
CA ARG A 46 -5.05 15.19 -17.58
C ARG A 46 -5.70 13.87 -17.21
N MET A 47 -4.99 12.77 -17.45
CA MET A 47 -5.35 11.46 -16.91
C MET A 47 -4.86 11.34 -15.46
N ILE A 48 -5.77 11.13 -14.52
CA ILE A 48 -5.44 10.85 -13.12
C ILE A 48 -5.52 9.34 -12.88
N THR A 49 -4.61 8.84 -12.06
CA THR A 49 -4.58 7.44 -11.63
C THR A 49 -5.21 7.30 -10.23
N LYS A 50 -6.20 6.43 -10.08
CA LYS A 50 -6.81 6.01 -8.81
C LYS A 50 -6.37 4.61 -8.53
N TYR A 51 -6.12 4.37 -7.26
CA TYR A 51 -5.85 3.08 -6.71
C TYR A 51 -7.06 2.67 -5.88
N ILE A 52 -7.59 1.48 -6.13
CA ILE A 52 -8.76 0.95 -5.44
C ILE A 52 -8.30 -0.27 -4.65
N VAL A 53 -8.37 -0.19 -3.33
CA VAL A 53 -8.01 -1.30 -2.44
C VAL A 53 -9.28 -2.06 -2.06
N TYR A 54 -9.34 -3.33 -2.41
CA TYR A 54 -10.45 -4.23 -2.10
C TYR A 54 -10.09 -5.14 -0.93
N GLU A 55 -10.94 -5.14 0.09
CA GLU A 55 -10.92 -6.09 1.20
C GLU A 55 -11.78 -7.32 0.85
N THR A 56 -11.42 -8.49 1.38
CA THR A 56 -11.96 -9.77 0.90
C THR A 56 -13.45 -9.98 1.22
N HIS A 57 -14.04 -9.21 2.15
CA HIS A 57 -15.48 -9.18 2.40
C HIS A 57 -15.87 -8.09 3.42
N PRO A 58 -16.99 -7.35 3.25
CA PRO A 58 -17.79 -7.13 2.05
C PRO A 58 -17.38 -5.84 1.30
N ARG A 59 -16.69 -6.02 0.17
CA ARG A 59 -16.70 -5.24 -1.10
C ARG A 59 -16.90 -3.71 -1.07
N GLN A 60 -16.33 -2.98 -0.12
CA GLN A 60 -16.08 -1.55 -0.35
C GLN A 60 -14.64 -1.38 -0.83
N GLY A 61 -14.49 -1.14 -2.14
CA GLY A 61 -13.21 -0.75 -2.70
C GLY A 61 -12.88 0.67 -2.24
N GLN A 62 -11.88 0.83 -1.38
CA GLN A 62 -11.48 2.15 -0.92
C GLN A 62 -10.59 2.82 -1.96
N VAL A 63 -10.94 4.04 -2.35
CA VAL A 63 -10.28 4.79 -3.43
C VAL A 63 -9.19 5.69 -2.86
N PHE A 64 -8.04 5.67 -3.50
CA PHE A 64 -6.87 6.49 -3.18
C PHE A 64 -6.31 7.14 -4.44
N TYR A 65 -5.82 8.37 -4.32
CA TYR A 65 -5.25 9.13 -5.44
C TYR A 65 -3.72 9.22 -5.38
N SER A 66 -3.10 8.54 -4.41
CA SER A 66 -1.65 8.58 -4.19
C SER A 66 -1.15 7.29 -3.57
N LYS A 67 0.02 6.82 -4.03
CA LYS A 67 0.67 5.63 -3.46
C LYS A 67 1.04 5.80 -1.99
N LEU A 68 1.30 7.03 -1.54
CA LEU A 68 1.53 7.35 -0.14
C LEU A 68 0.28 7.07 0.71
N ASN A 69 -0.90 7.50 0.27
CA ASN A 69 -2.14 7.28 1.01
C ASN A 69 -2.47 5.78 1.13
N ILE A 70 -2.19 4.98 0.09
CA ILE A 70 -2.29 3.52 0.17
C ILE A 70 -1.35 2.99 1.24
N LEU A 71 -0.09 3.46 1.26
CA LEU A 71 0.90 3.00 2.22
C LEU A 71 0.45 3.30 3.65
N GLU A 72 -0.04 4.51 3.91
CA GLU A 72 -0.59 4.88 5.22
C GLU A 72 -1.78 4.01 5.63
N TYR A 73 -2.69 3.74 4.69
CA TYR A 73 -3.81 2.82 4.92
C TYR A 73 -3.35 1.41 5.30
N LEU A 74 -2.41 0.84 4.54
CA LEU A 74 -1.87 -0.49 4.80
C LEU A 74 -1.13 -0.56 6.14
N VAL A 75 -0.40 0.49 6.52
CA VAL A 75 0.28 0.57 7.82
C VAL A 75 -0.74 0.61 8.95
N LYS A 76 -1.80 1.42 8.82
CA LYS A 76 -2.86 1.50 9.81
C LYS A 76 -3.54 0.14 9.99
N LEU A 77 -3.91 -0.49 8.88
CA LEU A 77 -4.57 -1.79 8.88
C LEU A 77 -3.67 -2.87 9.46
N TYR A 78 -2.36 -2.83 9.17
CA TYR A 78 -1.38 -3.74 9.77
C TYR A 78 -1.29 -3.56 11.29
N LYS A 79 -1.29 -2.33 11.80
CA LYS A 79 -1.31 -2.06 13.25
C LYS A 79 -2.58 -2.57 13.91
N GLU A 80 -3.75 -2.36 13.29
CA GLU A 80 -5.05 -2.81 13.83
C GLU A 80 -5.13 -4.33 13.99
N VAL A 81 -4.48 -5.10 13.12
CA VAL A 81 -4.49 -6.57 13.16
C VAL A 81 -3.38 -7.17 14.02
N GLY A 82 -2.77 -6.36 14.88
CA GLY A 82 -1.70 -6.77 15.79
C GLY A 82 -0.32 -6.83 15.12
N GLY A 83 -0.09 -6.02 14.10
CA GLY A 83 1.21 -5.77 13.49
C GLY A 83 2.01 -4.70 14.23
N ALA A 84 2.21 -4.89 15.54
CA ALA A 84 3.29 -4.39 16.37
C ALA A 84 3.04 -4.76 17.85
N ASP A 85 3.58 -5.91 18.26
CA ASP A 85 4.54 -5.96 19.36
C ASP A 85 5.72 -6.76 18.80
N GLY A 86 6.87 -6.11 18.60
CA GLY A 86 8.06 -6.65 17.92
C GLY A 86 8.94 -5.59 17.29
#